data_AF-A0A8T2Z4E9-F1
#
_entry.id   AF-A0A8T2Z4E9-F1
#
_cell.length_a   1.000
_cell.length_b   1.000
_cell.length_c   1.000
_cell.angle_alpha   90.00
_cell.angle_beta   90.00
_cell.angle_gamma   90.00
#
_symmetry.space_group_name_H-M   'P 1'
#
loop_
_entity.id
_entity.type
_entity.pdbx_description
1 polymer ?
#
loop_
_entity_poly.entity_id
_entity_poly.type
_entity_poly.pdbx_seq_one_letter_code
_entity_poly.pdbx_strand_id
1 'polypeptide(L)'
;MEVGGVVSSRRTETNFSLGRFQLRLPDNGNLVLNYMNLPSKFVYDDYYSSEISDASNSSNSGYRLIFNESGYMYILRRNGLIEDLTKTALPTIDFYHRATLNFDGVFTQYFYPKASSGNRSWSSVWSKPDDICVNMGADLGSGACGYNSICNLKADKRPECKCPQGFSLLDQNDKYGSCIPDFELSCRDDGLNSTEDQPPPQLPGEKKKPDIKFITGSVVLGTSVFVNFVLVGAFCLTSSFIYRKKTEKVKEGGSVENPVLTDWAYDCYMDGSFDVLIGDDTEAKNDISTLERLLKVGIWCIQEDPSLRPTMRKVTQMLEGVVEVPAAPNPFPYSTISKYSQ
;
A
#
# COMPACT_ATOMS: atom_id res chain seq x y z
N MET A 1 -4.62 29.89 -1.89
CA MET A 1 -5.50 28.82 -1.36
C MET A 1 -5.62 29.03 0.14
N GLU A 2 -6.84 29.08 0.66
CA GLU A 2 -7.12 29.22 2.10
C GLU A 2 -7.30 27.84 2.77
N VAL A 3 -7.41 27.81 4.09
CA VAL A 3 -7.84 26.63 4.84
C VAL A 3 -9.15 26.07 4.26
N GLY A 4 -9.24 24.75 4.18
CA GLY A 4 -10.33 24.03 3.52
C GLY A 4 -10.20 23.96 1.99
N GLY A 5 -9.24 24.69 1.42
CA GLY A 5 -8.98 24.68 -0.01
C GLY A 5 -8.44 23.35 -0.51
N VAL A 6 -8.89 22.96 -1.71
CA VAL A 6 -8.48 21.73 -2.40
C VAL A 6 -8.21 22.05 -3.87
N VAL A 7 -7.07 21.60 -4.37
CA VAL A 7 -6.73 21.57 -5.80
C VAL A 7 -6.54 20.12 -6.20
N SER A 8 -7.26 19.65 -7.20
CA SER A 8 -7.12 18.28 -7.72
C SER A 8 -6.31 18.28 -9.00
N SER A 9 -5.52 17.23 -9.21
CA SER A 9 -4.80 17.01 -10.45
C SER A 9 -5.75 16.72 -11.60
N ARG A 10 -5.24 16.83 -12.83
CA ARG A 10 -5.86 16.20 -14.01
C ARG A 10 -5.61 14.69 -14.00
N ARG A 11 -6.42 13.93 -14.73
CA ARG A 11 -6.33 12.45 -14.78
C ARG A 11 -5.08 11.94 -15.48
N THR A 12 -4.74 12.53 -16.63
CA THR A 12 -3.51 12.21 -17.39
C THR A 12 -2.96 13.50 -17.99
N GLU A 13 -1.81 13.43 -18.69
CA GLU A 13 -1.24 14.59 -19.39
C GLU A 13 -2.22 15.26 -20.37
N THR A 14 -3.04 14.46 -21.06
CA THR A 14 -3.97 14.92 -22.10
C THR A 14 -5.43 14.97 -21.64
N ASN A 15 -5.77 14.35 -20.49
CA ASN A 15 -7.13 14.28 -19.99
C ASN A 15 -7.32 15.19 -18.76
N PHE A 16 -8.06 16.29 -18.94
CA PHE A 16 -8.37 17.30 -17.92
C PHE A 16 -9.51 16.93 -16.97
N SER A 17 -10.03 15.70 -17.04
CA SER A 17 -10.97 15.17 -16.04
C SER A 17 -10.30 15.11 -14.66
N LEU A 18 -11.11 14.99 -13.61
CA LEU A 18 -10.64 14.85 -12.23
C LEU A 18 -9.65 13.69 -12.10
N GLY A 19 -8.43 14.00 -11.65
CA GLY A 19 -7.38 13.05 -11.34
C GLY A 19 -7.36 12.66 -9.86
N ARG A 20 -6.48 11.71 -9.53
CA ARG A 20 -6.42 11.07 -8.21
C ARG A 20 -5.56 11.79 -7.18
N PHE A 21 -4.87 12.88 -7.52
CA PHE A 21 -4.01 13.59 -6.57
C PHE A 21 -4.62 14.90 -6.13
N GLN A 22 -4.42 15.27 -4.87
CA GLN A 22 -4.93 16.50 -4.29
C GLN A 22 -3.85 17.25 -3.53
N LEU A 23 -3.85 18.57 -3.67
CA LEU A 23 -3.17 19.52 -2.81
C LEU A 23 -4.23 20.14 -1.91
N ARG A 24 -4.03 20.04 -0.60
CA ARG A 24 -5.01 20.50 0.39
C ARG A 24 -4.34 21.35 1.45
N LEU A 25 -5.12 22.24 2.05
CA LEU A 25 -4.77 22.95 3.27
C LEU A 25 -5.86 22.69 4.31
N PRO A 26 -5.83 21.56 5.03
CA PRO A 26 -6.84 21.22 6.02
C PRO A 26 -6.80 22.17 7.24
N ASP A 27 -7.79 22.07 8.12
CA ASP A 27 -7.94 22.97 9.28
C ASP A 27 -6.76 22.96 10.27
N ASN A 28 -6.03 21.84 10.30
CA ASN A 28 -4.79 21.68 11.08
C ASN A 28 -3.66 22.63 10.63
N GLY A 29 -3.77 23.20 9.42
CA GLY A 29 -2.83 24.18 8.88
C GLY A 29 -1.60 23.62 8.19
N ASN A 30 -1.53 22.31 7.96
CA ASN A 30 -0.50 21.71 7.10
C ASN A 30 -0.88 21.84 5.63
N LEU A 31 0.07 22.20 4.78
CA LEU A 31 -0.08 21.99 3.35
C LEU A 31 0.25 20.53 3.07
N VAL A 32 -0.73 19.79 2.55
CA VAL A 32 -0.60 18.34 2.34
C VAL A 32 -0.85 17.95 0.89
N LEU A 33 -0.19 16.88 0.46
CA LEU A 33 -0.50 16.19 -0.78
C LEU A 33 -0.94 14.77 -0.48
N ASN A 34 -2.08 14.38 -1.03
CA ASN A 34 -2.63 13.04 -0.87
C ASN A 34 -3.13 12.52 -2.22
N TYR A 35 -3.33 11.21 -2.28
CA TYR A 35 -4.12 10.62 -3.36
C TYR A 35 -5.52 10.27 -2.85
N MET A 36 -6.43 10.04 -3.79
CA MET A 36 -7.81 9.66 -3.53
C MET A 36 -8.22 8.51 -4.45
N ASN A 37 -9.05 7.61 -3.95
CA ASN A 37 -9.73 6.63 -4.78
C ASN A 37 -10.80 7.37 -5.60
N LEU A 38 -10.65 7.39 -6.94
CA LEU A 38 -11.55 8.14 -7.82
C LEU A 38 -13.01 7.64 -7.78
N PRO A 39 -13.27 6.31 -7.79
CA PRO A 39 -14.60 5.75 -7.59
C PRO A 39 -15.24 6.10 -6.24
N SER A 40 -14.61 5.72 -5.12
CA SER A 40 -15.22 5.88 -3.78
C SER A 40 -15.09 7.29 -3.19
N LYS A 41 -14.24 8.13 -3.79
CA LYS A 41 -13.83 9.45 -3.27
C LYS A 41 -13.12 9.37 -1.92
N PHE A 42 -12.71 8.18 -1.49
CA PHE A 42 -11.93 8.01 -0.28
C PHE A 42 -10.59 8.73 -0.43
N VAL A 43 -10.27 9.58 0.55
CA VAL A 43 -9.01 10.32 0.61
C VAL A 43 -8.06 9.55 1.51
N TYR A 44 -6.95 9.09 0.95
CA TYR A 44 -5.91 8.40 1.70
C TYR A 44 -5.02 9.38 2.44
N ASP A 45 -4.15 8.82 3.28
CA ASP A 45 -3.13 9.57 4.01
C ASP A 45 -2.21 10.34 3.06
N ASP A 46 -1.67 11.42 3.59
CA ASP A 46 -0.80 12.32 2.86
C ASP A 46 0.59 11.72 2.67
N TYR A 47 1.06 11.74 1.43
CA TYR A 47 2.43 11.35 1.08
C TYR A 47 3.41 12.52 1.21
N TYR A 48 2.91 13.70 1.53
CA TYR A 48 3.69 14.89 1.84
C TYR A 48 2.90 15.81 2.77
N SER A 49 3.57 16.27 3.82
CA SER A 49 3.10 17.28 4.77
C SER A 49 4.17 18.35 4.92
N SER A 50 3.75 19.60 5.06
CA SER A 50 4.65 20.70 5.40
C SER A 50 5.14 20.67 6.85
N GLU A 51 4.52 19.88 7.73
CA GLU A 51 4.88 19.76 9.16
C GLU A 51 4.93 21.10 9.91
N ILE A 52 3.95 21.97 9.65
CA ILE A 52 3.88 23.32 10.25
C ILE A 52 2.70 23.48 11.21
N SER A 53 1.84 22.48 11.34
CA SER A 53 0.75 22.44 12.30
C SER A 53 1.31 22.41 13.71
N ASP A 54 0.68 23.15 14.60
CA ASP A 54 1.03 23.21 16.02
C ASP A 54 -0.25 23.05 16.83
N ALA A 55 -0.43 21.83 17.37
CA ALA A 55 -1.59 21.50 18.19
C ALA A 55 -1.57 22.20 19.56
N SER A 56 -0.39 22.59 20.04
CA SER A 56 -0.25 23.32 21.31
C SER A 56 -0.62 24.80 21.15
N ASN A 57 -0.37 25.36 19.96
CA ASN A 57 -0.70 26.72 19.62
C ASN A 57 -1.10 26.84 18.15
N SER A 58 -2.40 26.76 17.89
CA SER A 58 -2.98 26.84 16.53
C SER A 58 -2.64 28.14 15.79
N SER A 59 -2.21 29.19 16.51
CA SER A 59 -1.73 30.45 15.91
C SER A 59 -0.44 30.25 15.12
N ASN A 60 0.38 29.25 15.47
CA ASN A 60 1.61 28.93 14.75
C ASN A 60 1.36 28.10 13.48
N SER A 61 0.14 27.60 13.27
CA SER A 61 -0.19 26.77 12.11
C SER A 61 -0.46 27.62 10.86
N GLY A 62 -0.25 27.04 9.69
CA GLY A 62 -0.57 27.65 8.40
C GLY A 62 -2.07 27.93 8.25
N TYR A 63 -2.43 28.96 7.49
CA TYR A 63 -3.84 29.21 7.13
C TYR A 63 -4.07 29.64 5.67
N ARG A 64 -3.01 30.09 4.98
CA ARG A 64 -3.14 30.48 3.57
C ARG A 64 -1.86 30.18 2.81
N LEU A 65 -1.98 29.42 1.72
CA LEU A 65 -0.95 29.30 0.70
C LEU A 65 -1.08 30.48 -0.27
N ILE A 66 0.01 31.24 -0.42
CA ILE A 66 0.09 32.42 -1.28
C ILE A 66 1.08 32.15 -2.40
N PHE A 67 0.66 32.46 -3.63
CA PHE A 67 1.53 32.55 -4.80
C PHE A 67 1.38 33.97 -5.36
N ASN A 68 2.39 34.81 -5.19
CA ASN A 68 2.28 36.25 -5.42
C ASN A 68 2.78 36.68 -6.82
N GLU A 69 2.60 37.96 -7.13
CA GLU A 69 2.97 38.58 -8.41
C GLU A 69 4.48 38.59 -8.69
N SER A 70 5.31 38.41 -7.67
CA SER A 70 6.77 38.26 -7.79
C SER A 70 7.19 36.84 -8.12
N GLY A 71 6.25 35.92 -8.34
CA GLY A 71 6.56 34.51 -8.57
C GLY A 71 7.07 33.81 -7.30
N TYR A 72 6.80 34.37 -6.13
CA TYR A 72 7.20 33.81 -4.84
C TYR A 72 6.03 33.06 -4.20
N MET A 73 6.29 31.87 -3.69
CA MET A 73 5.29 31.03 -3.03
C MET A 73 5.67 30.72 -1.59
N TYR A 74 4.72 30.88 -0.68
CA TYR A 74 4.89 30.68 0.75
C TYR A 74 3.56 30.36 1.45
N ILE A 75 3.65 29.79 2.65
CA ILE A 75 2.50 29.57 3.53
C ILE A 75 2.52 30.64 4.62
N LEU A 76 1.40 31.34 4.78
CA LEU A 76 1.21 32.32 5.84
C LEU A 76 0.61 31.63 7.07
N ARG A 77 1.26 31.78 8.22
CA ARG A 77 0.81 31.28 9.53
C ARG A 77 -0.12 32.29 10.19
N ARG A 78 -1.00 31.84 11.09
CA ARG A 78 -2.03 32.71 11.71
C ARG A 78 -1.42 33.82 12.58
N ASN A 79 -0.23 33.60 13.12
CA ASN A 79 0.58 34.58 13.84
C ASN A 79 1.30 35.62 12.93
N GLY A 80 1.14 35.53 11.61
CA GLY A 80 1.76 36.42 10.62
C GLY A 80 3.14 35.99 10.13
N LEU A 81 3.74 34.93 10.68
CA LEU A 81 4.99 34.37 10.18
C LEU A 81 4.80 33.68 8.83
N ILE A 82 5.88 33.65 8.06
CA ILE A 82 5.90 33.11 6.70
C ILE A 82 6.76 31.84 6.68
N GLU A 83 6.26 30.79 6.02
CA GLU A 83 7.00 29.58 5.68
C GLU A 83 7.29 29.56 4.18
N ASP A 84 8.54 29.75 3.80
CA ASP A 84 8.94 29.89 2.40
C ASP A 84 9.01 28.53 1.69
N LEU A 85 8.19 28.38 0.65
CA LEU A 85 8.30 27.24 -0.28
C LEU A 85 9.32 27.54 -1.39
N THR A 86 9.30 28.77 -1.90
CA THR A 86 10.28 29.23 -2.90
C THR A 86 11.54 29.73 -2.21
N LYS A 87 12.67 29.04 -2.34
CA LYS A 87 13.93 29.49 -1.71
C LYS A 87 14.64 30.60 -2.49
N THR A 88 14.54 30.57 -3.82
CA THR A 88 15.14 31.59 -4.69
C THR A 88 14.12 32.01 -5.74
N ALA A 89 13.68 33.27 -5.67
CA ALA A 89 12.74 33.82 -6.64
C ALA A 89 13.45 34.13 -7.95
N LEU A 90 12.82 33.79 -9.08
CA LEU A 90 13.23 34.31 -10.39
C LEU A 90 12.35 35.53 -10.74
N PRO A 91 12.91 36.58 -11.36
CA PRO A 91 12.14 37.79 -11.65
C PRO A 91 11.02 37.57 -12.66
N THR A 92 9.80 38.00 -12.32
CA THR A 92 8.64 37.88 -13.22
C THR A 92 8.70 38.81 -14.43
N ILE A 93 9.65 39.75 -14.47
CA ILE A 93 9.92 40.56 -15.66
C ILE A 93 10.47 39.67 -16.80
N ASP A 94 11.38 38.76 -16.48
CA ASP A 94 12.10 37.92 -17.44
C ASP A 94 11.42 36.56 -17.68
N PHE A 95 10.61 36.09 -16.73
CA PHE A 95 10.02 34.75 -16.74
C PHE A 95 8.51 34.75 -16.53
N TYR A 96 7.79 33.87 -17.22
CA TYR A 96 6.43 33.48 -16.84
C TYR A 96 6.51 32.41 -15.74
N HIS A 97 5.61 32.45 -14.77
CA HIS A 97 5.55 31.46 -13.69
C HIS A 97 4.20 30.76 -13.65
N ARG A 98 4.20 29.50 -13.22
CA ARG A 98 2.98 28.77 -12.89
C ARG A 98 3.26 27.77 -11.77
N ALA A 99 2.21 27.38 -11.06
CA ALA A 99 2.26 26.31 -10.08
C ALA A 99 1.20 25.27 -10.44
N THR A 100 1.60 24.00 -10.50
CA THR A 100 0.73 22.93 -10.99
C THR A 100 0.87 21.71 -10.10
N LEU A 101 -0.26 21.17 -9.64
CA LEU A 101 -0.32 19.79 -9.18
C LEU A 101 -0.41 18.91 -10.43
N ASN A 102 0.69 18.26 -10.78
CA ASN A 102 0.76 17.47 -11.98
C ASN A 102 -0.07 16.18 -11.86
N PHE A 103 -0.38 15.56 -13.00
CA PHE A 103 -1.19 14.34 -13.06
C PHE A 103 -0.53 13.14 -12.36
N ASP A 104 0.77 13.20 -12.14
CA ASP A 104 1.57 12.18 -11.46
C ASP A 104 1.84 12.52 -9.98
N GLY A 105 1.09 13.47 -9.41
CA GLY A 105 1.09 13.76 -7.98
C GLY A 105 2.18 14.72 -7.49
N VAL A 106 3.11 15.12 -8.35
CA VAL A 106 4.16 16.07 -7.97
C VAL A 106 3.67 17.50 -8.13
N PHE A 107 3.60 18.25 -7.03
CA PHE A 107 3.31 19.68 -7.06
C PHE A 107 4.58 20.45 -7.42
N THR A 108 4.53 21.25 -8.49
CA THR A 108 5.73 21.91 -9.03
C THR A 108 5.46 23.36 -9.35
N GLN A 109 6.40 24.23 -8.94
CA GLN A 109 6.50 25.58 -9.45
C GLN A 109 7.40 25.58 -10.68
N TYR A 110 6.88 26.10 -11.78
CA TYR A 110 7.61 26.24 -13.04
C TYR A 110 7.89 27.70 -13.39
N PHE A 111 8.94 27.88 -14.20
CA PHE A 111 9.24 29.13 -14.89
C PHE A 111 9.46 28.88 -16.39
N TYR A 112 9.21 29.90 -17.21
CA TYR A 112 9.43 29.88 -18.65
C TYR A 112 10.05 31.20 -19.11
N PRO A 113 11.20 31.20 -19.82
CA PRO A 113 11.85 32.43 -20.30
C PRO A 113 10.98 33.19 -21.31
N LYS A 114 10.79 34.49 -21.09
CA LYS A 114 10.09 35.36 -22.06
C LYS A 114 10.98 35.73 -23.26
N ALA A 115 12.30 35.74 -23.05
CA ALA A 115 13.26 36.08 -24.08
C ALA A 115 13.26 35.07 -25.25
N SER A 116 13.58 35.57 -26.44
CA SER A 116 13.56 34.79 -27.69
C SER A 116 14.85 34.03 -27.99
N SER A 117 15.93 34.35 -27.30
CA SER A 117 17.24 33.75 -27.51
C SER A 117 17.47 32.61 -26.51
N GLY A 118 17.17 31.37 -26.91
CA GLY A 118 17.45 30.17 -26.12
C GLY A 118 16.47 29.03 -26.37
N ASN A 119 16.75 27.87 -25.76
CA ASN A 119 15.81 26.75 -25.73
C ASN A 119 14.62 27.13 -24.83
N ARG A 120 13.43 27.27 -25.42
CA ARG A 120 12.22 27.72 -24.71
C ARG A 120 11.44 26.51 -24.20
N SER A 121 11.67 26.16 -22.95
CA SER A 121 10.92 25.11 -22.26
C SER A 121 10.53 25.55 -20.85
N TRP A 122 9.49 24.91 -20.31
CA TRP A 122 9.17 25.02 -18.89
C TRP A 122 10.24 24.30 -18.07
N SER A 123 10.73 24.97 -17.04
CA SER A 123 11.73 24.44 -16.11
C SER A 123 11.22 24.53 -14.68
N SER A 124 11.60 23.59 -13.82
CA SER A 124 11.19 23.56 -12.41
C SER A 124 12.02 24.55 -11.58
N VAL A 125 11.36 25.36 -10.76
CA VAL A 125 12.01 26.11 -9.66
C VAL A 125 12.20 25.18 -8.47
N TRP A 126 11.13 24.49 -8.08
CA TRP A 126 11.11 23.45 -7.05
C TRP A 126 9.87 22.57 -7.23
N SER A 127 9.92 21.38 -6.65
CA SER A 127 8.82 20.42 -6.64
C SER A 127 8.70 19.75 -5.27
N LYS A 128 7.48 19.32 -4.92
CA LYS A 128 7.22 18.47 -3.76
C LYS A 128 6.29 17.29 -4.12
N PRO A 129 6.53 16.10 -3.53
CA PRO A 129 7.71 15.73 -2.74
C PRO A 129 8.99 15.71 -3.60
N ASP A 130 10.16 15.61 -2.96
CA ASP A 130 11.45 15.55 -3.69
C ASP A 130 11.63 14.20 -4.41
N ASP A 131 11.10 13.14 -3.81
CA ASP A 131 10.96 11.82 -4.37
C ASP A 131 9.56 11.32 -4.02
N ILE A 132 8.74 11.03 -5.04
CA ILE A 132 7.37 10.55 -4.87
C ILE A 132 7.29 9.02 -4.83
N CYS A 133 8.39 8.33 -5.16
CA CYS A 133 8.47 6.88 -5.13
C CYS A 133 8.83 6.34 -3.73
N VAL A 134 9.26 7.20 -2.81
CA VAL A 134 9.51 6.82 -1.41
C VAL A 134 8.25 6.97 -0.56
N ASN A 135 7.97 5.93 0.23
CA ASN A 135 6.73 5.81 0.99
C ASN A 135 6.83 6.63 2.29
N MET A 136 6.41 7.89 2.27
CA MET A 136 6.31 8.73 3.47
C MET A 136 4.90 8.66 4.09
N GLY A 137 4.49 7.46 4.51
CA GLY A 137 3.36 7.30 5.46
C GLY A 137 2.05 6.75 4.91
N ALA A 138 1.91 6.51 3.60
CA ALA A 138 0.69 5.95 3.04
C ALA A 138 0.78 4.41 2.94
N ASP A 139 0.42 3.72 4.02
CA ASP A 139 0.42 2.24 4.09
C ASP A 139 -0.65 1.59 3.19
N LEU A 140 -1.58 2.40 2.65
CA LEU A 140 -2.75 1.93 1.92
C LEU A 140 -3.02 2.78 0.66
N GLY A 141 -2.95 2.16 -0.52
CA GLY A 141 -3.39 2.75 -1.78
C GLY A 141 -2.50 2.44 -2.98
N SER A 142 -2.87 2.95 -4.15
CA SER A 142 -2.16 2.68 -5.42
C SER A 142 -0.82 3.44 -5.56
N GLY A 143 -0.52 4.35 -4.64
CA GLY A 143 0.65 5.23 -4.71
C GLY A 143 0.74 6.04 -6.00
N ALA A 144 1.98 6.41 -6.37
CA ALA A 144 2.25 7.19 -7.59
C ALA A 144 1.94 6.40 -8.88
N CYS A 145 2.16 5.08 -8.87
CA CYS A 145 2.25 4.27 -10.10
C CYS A 145 1.11 3.30 -10.37
N GLY A 146 0.05 3.25 -9.55
CA GLY A 146 -0.96 2.22 -9.70
C GLY A 146 -0.61 0.97 -8.89
N TYR A 147 -1.58 0.08 -8.72
CA TYR A 147 -1.34 -1.18 -8.01
C TYR A 147 -0.42 -2.10 -8.81
N ASN A 148 0.41 -2.87 -8.11
CA ASN A 148 1.36 -3.83 -8.70
C ASN A 148 2.35 -3.21 -9.70
N SER A 149 2.62 -1.91 -9.57
CA SER A 149 3.53 -1.17 -10.45
C SER A 149 4.75 -0.69 -9.66
N ILE A 150 5.92 -0.73 -10.31
CA ILE A 150 7.19 -0.24 -9.75
C ILE A 150 7.34 1.25 -10.09
N CYS A 151 7.59 2.07 -9.07
CA CYS A 151 7.91 3.47 -9.20
C CYS A 151 9.43 3.68 -9.20
N ASN A 152 9.96 4.29 -10.26
CA ASN A 152 11.34 4.74 -10.33
C ASN A 152 11.40 6.26 -10.47
N LEU A 153 12.29 6.92 -9.73
CA LEU A 153 12.48 8.36 -9.85
C LEU A 153 13.39 8.67 -11.05
N LYS A 154 12.89 9.48 -12.00
CA LYS A 154 13.70 9.99 -13.12
C LYS A 154 14.59 11.15 -12.68
N ALA A 155 15.55 11.51 -13.54
CA ALA A 155 16.43 12.66 -13.33
C ALA A 155 15.69 14.00 -13.23
N ASP A 156 14.48 14.12 -13.82
CA ASP A 156 13.61 15.29 -13.71
C ASP A 156 12.75 15.30 -12.42
N LYS A 157 13.03 14.38 -11.48
CA LYS A 157 12.28 14.15 -10.23
C LYS A 157 10.82 13.77 -10.44
N ARG A 158 10.48 13.22 -11.60
CA ARG A 158 9.14 12.70 -11.90
C ARG A 158 9.14 11.17 -11.81
N PRO A 159 8.01 10.55 -11.43
CA PRO A 159 7.90 9.11 -11.40
C PRO A 159 7.89 8.53 -12.82
N GLU A 160 8.56 7.40 -12.97
CA GLU A 160 8.43 6.47 -14.07
C GLU A 160 7.83 5.16 -13.54
N CYS A 161 6.67 4.80 -14.07
CA CYS A 161 5.94 3.61 -13.69
C CYS A 161 6.17 2.49 -14.70
N LYS A 162 6.46 1.30 -14.19
CA LYS A 162 6.69 0.09 -14.98
C LYS A 162 6.06 -1.11 -14.29
N CYS A 163 5.48 -2.02 -15.06
CA CYS A 163 5.08 -3.31 -14.53
C CYS A 163 6.32 -4.18 -14.25
N PRO A 164 6.30 -4.99 -13.18
CA PRO A 164 7.30 -6.03 -12.96
C PRO A 164 7.25 -7.09 -14.08
N GLN A 165 8.20 -8.02 -14.06
CA GLN A 165 8.21 -9.11 -15.04
C GLN A 165 6.96 -9.98 -14.89
N GLY A 166 6.38 -10.45 -15.99
CA GLY A 166 5.16 -11.27 -15.95
C GLY A 166 3.89 -10.50 -15.58
N PHE A 167 3.92 -9.16 -15.64
CA PHE A 167 2.76 -8.30 -15.48
C PHE A 167 2.62 -7.33 -16.66
N SER A 168 1.38 -7.10 -17.09
CA SER A 168 1.00 -6.12 -18.11
C SER A 168 0.14 -5.00 -17.53
N LEU A 169 0.08 -3.86 -18.21
CA LEU A 169 -0.83 -2.76 -17.83
C LEU A 169 -2.28 -3.22 -17.96
N LEU A 170 -3.09 -2.92 -16.94
CA LEU A 170 -4.55 -3.13 -16.97
C LEU A 170 -5.21 -2.35 -18.12
N ASP A 171 -4.79 -1.10 -18.31
CA ASP A 171 -5.15 -0.27 -19.46
C ASP A 171 -3.85 0.13 -20.18
N GLN A 172 -3.66 -0.34 -21.41
CA GLN A 172 -2.48 -0.02 -22.20
C GLN A 172 -2.32 1.48 -22.50
N ASN A 173 -3.38 2.28 -22.36
CA ASN A 173 -3.33 3.73 -22.54
C ASN A 173 -2.98 4.48 -21.25
N ASP A 174 -3.01 3.82 -20.08
CA ASP A 174 -2.67 4.43 -18.80
C ASP A 174 -1.34 3.88 -18.27
N LYS A 175 -0.23 4.47 -18.73
CA LYS A 175 1.13 4.10 -18.28
C LYS A 175 1.37 4.29 -16.78
N TYR A 176 0.54 5.09 -16.11
CA TYR A 176 0.59 5.34 -14.67
C TYR A 176 -0.55 4.61 -13.92
N GLY A 177 -1.21 3.68 -14.60
CA GLY A 177 -2.25 2.81 -14.09
C GLY A 177 -1.68 1.51 -13.52
N SER A 178 -2.57 0.69 -12.98
CA SER A 178 -2.22 -0.58 -12.33
C SER A 178 -1.74 -1.64 -13.32
N CYS A 179 -0.97 -2.60 -12.82
CA CYS A 179 -0.55 -3.78 -13.54
C CYS A 179 -1.34 -5.03 -13.09
N ILE A 180 -1.52 -5.96 -14.02
CA ILE A 180 -2.13 -7.27 -13.82
C ILE A 180 -1.15 -8.37 -14.22
N PRO A 181 -1.15 -9.53 -13.54
CA PRO A 181 -0.30 -10.66 -13.91
C PRO A 181 -0.71 -11.22 -15.27
N ASP A 182 0.28 -11.65 -16.05
CA ASP A 182 0.10 -12.31 -17.35
C ASP A 182 -0.16 -13.82 -17.23
N PHE A 183 -0.14 -14.34 -16.01
CA PHE A 183 -0.36 -15.74 -15.69
C PHE A 183 -1.64 -15.91 -14.88
N GLU A 184 -2.27 -17.08 -15.02
CA GLU A 184 -3.45 -17.40 -14.22
C GLU A 184 -3.04 -17.64 -12.77
N LEU A 185 -3.63 -16.84 -11.88
CA LEU A 185 -3.65 -17.12 -10.46
C LEU A 185 -4.70 -18.20 -10.20
N SER A 186 -4.39 -19.45 -10.51
CA SER A 186 -5.27 -20.55 -10.17
C SER A 186 -5.02 -20.99 -8.73
N CYS A 187 -6.09 -21.28 -8.00
CA CYS A 187 -5.93 -21.89 -6.67
C CYS A 187 -5.23 -23.24 -6.77
N ARG A 188 -5.58 -24.04 -7.78
CA ARG A 188 -4.94 -25.32 -8.09
C ARG A 188 -3.82 -25.08 -9.10
N ASP A 189 -2.58 -25.22 -8.65
CA ASP A 189 -1.41 -25.28 -9.54
C ASP A 189 -1.52 -26.54 -10.41
N ASP A 190 -1.80 -26.38 -11.70
CA ASP A 190 -1.21 -27.29 -12.69
C ASP A 190 0.18 -26.72 -12.98
N GLY A 191 1.17 -27.25 -12.27
CA GLY A 191 2.53 -26.73 -12.21
C GLY A 191 3.08 -26.26 -13.55
N LEU A 192 3.74 -25.11 -13.52
CA LEU A 192 4.72 -24.73 -14.53
C LEU A 192 5.62 -25.95 -14.80
N ASN A 193 5.62 -26.43 -16.04
CA ASN A 193 6.51 -27.46 -16.55
C ASN A 193 7.99 -27.06 -16.32
N SER A 194 8.50 -27.31 -15.12
CA SER A 194 9.93 -27.45 -14.88
C SER A 194 10.32 -28.83 -15.39
N THR A 195 10.86 -28.87 -16.60
CA THR A 195 11.44 -30.07 -17.19
C THR A 195 12.52 -30.65 -16.27
N GLU A 196 12.43 -31.97 -16.10
CA GLU A 196 13.39 -32.92 -15.50
C GLU A 196 13.61 -32.88 -13.99
N ASP A 197 12.80 -33.71 -13.34
CA ASP A 197 13.07 -34.40 -12.09
C ASP A 197 14.37 -35.20 -12.18
N GLN A 198 15.38 -34.83 -11.39
CA GLN A 198 16.43 -35.76 -11.00
C GLN A 198 16.51 -35.77 -9.47
N PRO A 199 16.29 -36.93 -8.81
CA PRO A 199 16.25 -36.97 -7.36
C PRO A 199 17.64 -36.66 -6.78
N PRO A 200 17.74 -35.86 -5.70
CA PRO A 200 19.02 -35.57 -5.06
C PRO A 200 19.69 -36.85 -4.54
N PRO A 201 21.03 -36.95 -4.60
CA PRO A 201 21.76 -38.09 -4.06
C PRO A 201 21.56 -38.23 -2.54
N GLN A 202 21.26 -39.44 -2.08
CA GLN A 202 21.25 -39.77 -0.65
C GLN A 202 22.69 -39.86 -0.11
N LEU A 203 22.96 -39.18 1.02
CA LEU A 203 24.13 -39.43 1.87
C LEU A 203 23.68 -39.66 3.32
N PRO A 204 24.42 -40.46 4.10
CA PRO A 204 23.85 -41.45 4.98
C PRO A 204 23.81 -41.01 6.44
N GLY A 205 22.73 -41.42 7.11
CA GLY A 205 22.66 -41.72 8.54
C GLY A 205 22.87 -40.56 9.51
N GLU A 206 21.80 -40.13 10.20
CA GLU A 206 21.71 -40.37 11.64
C GLU A 206 20.33 -40.05 12.23
N LYS A 207 19.86 -41.07 12.97
CA LYS A 207 19.06 -41.05 14.22
C LYS A 207 17.58 -40.62 14.17
N LYS A 208 16.74 -41.66 14.28
CA LYS A 208 15.33 -41.65 14.69
C LYS A 208 15.07 -40.72 15.88
N LYS A 209 14.09 -39.82 15.75
CA LYS A 209 13.52 -39.03 16.84
C LYS A 209 12.58 -39.93 17.66
N PRO A 210 12.62 -39.90 19.01
CA PRO A 210 11.78 -40.80 19.81
C PRO A 210 10.32 -40.36 19.79
N ASP A 211 9.42 -41.34 19.74
CA ASP A 211 7.98 -41.20 19.97
C ASP A 211 7.73 -40.61 21.36
N ILE A 212 7.20 -39.39 21.42
CA ILE A 212 6.68 -38.81 22.66
C ILE A 212 5.19 -39.16 22.72
N LYS A 213 4.88 -40.23 23.47
CA LYS A 213 3.53 -40.56 23.91
C LYS A 213 3.13 -39.57 25.01
N PHE A 214 2.10 -38.75 24.77
CA PHE A 214 1.47 -37.97 25.83
C PHE A 214 0.63 -38.90 26.70
N ILE A 215 1.16 -39.22 27.89
CA ILE A 215 0.41 -39.87 28.95
C ILE A 215 -0.53 -38.83 29.57
N THR A 216 -1.82 -39.05 29.42
CA THR A 216 -2.89 -38.49 30.26
C THR A 216 -2.57 -38.73 31.73
N GLY A 217 -2.49 -37.65 32.52
CA GLY A 217 -2.32 -37.69 33.96
C GLY A 217 -2.36 -36.29 34.57
N SER A 218 -3.55 -35.84 34.94
CA SER A 218 -3.78 -34.60 35.66
C SER A 218 -3.16 -34.60 37.07
N VAL A 219 -3.07 -33.38 37.63
CA VAL A 219 -2.91 -33.02 39.06
C VAL A 219 -1.47 -32.83 39.55
N VAL A 220 -1.00 -31.57 39.53
CA VAL A 220 -0.28 -30.98 40.67
C VAL A 220 -0.78 -29.54 40.87
N LEU A 221 -1.30 -29.34 42.07
CA LEU A 221 -1.71 -28.08 42.68
C LEU A 221 -0.51 -27.14 42.89
N GLY A 222 -0.73 -25.83 42.75
CA GLY A 222 -0.02 -24.84 43.57
C GLY A 222 1.29 -24.25 43.06
N THR A 223 1.47 -24.00 41.76
CA THR A 223 2.52 -23.08 41.28
C THR A 223 1.89 -21.84 40.64
N SER A 224 2.39 -20.68 41.08
CA SER A 224 1.87 -19.34 40.82
C SER A 224 1.50 -19.10 39.34
N VAL A 225 0.43 -18.33 39.10
CA VAL A 225 0.01 -17.82 37.77
C VAL A 225 1.18 -17.24 36.98
N PHE A 226 2.18 -16.69 37.68
CA PHE A 226 3.43 -16.19 37.10
C PHE A 226 4.26 -17.27 36.39
N VAL A 227 4.34 -18.48 36.94
CA VAL A 227 5.13 -19.59 36.35
C VAL A 227 4.44 -20.11 35.08
N ASN A 228 3.10 -20.17 35.07
CA ASN A 228 2.34 -20.51 33.87
C ASN A 228 2.47 -19.43 32.78
N PHE A 229 2.47 -18.13 33.15
CA PHE A 229 2.70 -17.05 32.19
C PHE A 229 4.11 -17.10 31.57
N VAL A 230 5.13 -17.42 32.39
CA VAL A 230 6.51 -17.56 31.91
C VAL A 230 6.67 -18.80 31.01
N LEU A 231 6.02 -19.92 31.34
CA LEU A 231 6.04 -21.13 30.53
C LEU A 231 5.31 -20.95 29.20
N VAL A 232 4.13 -20.31 29.19
CA VAL A 232 3.40 -19.97 27.95
C VAL A 232 4.21 -18.99 27.11
N GLY A 233 4.81 -17.96 27.72
CA GLY A 233 5.69 -17.01 27.04
C GLY A 233 6.90 -17.70 26.39
N ALA A 234 7.55 -18.63 27.09
CA ALA A 234 8.67 -19.41 26.54
C ALA A 234 8.23 -20.35 25.39
N PHE A 235 7.04 -20.93 25.46
CA PHE A 235 6.48 -21.77 24.40
C PHE A 235 6.11 -20.95 23.15
N CYS A 236 5.54 -19.76 23.34
CA CYS A 236 5.24 -18.82 22.25
C CYS A 236 6.51 -18.27 21.58
N LEU A 237 7.57 -18.00 22.36
CA LEU A 237 8.85 -17.54 21.81
C LEU A 237 9.60 -18.64 21.06
N THR A 238 9.57 -19.88 21.55
CA THR A 238 10.20 -21.02 20.86
C THR A 238 9.47 -21.42 19.58
N SER A 239 8.13 -21.44 19.58
CA SER A 239 7.33 -21.63 18.36
C SER A 239 7.54 -20.49 17.34
N SER A 240 7.57 -19.24 17.79
CA SER A 240 7.91 -18.09 16.93
C SER A 240 9.33 -18.18 16.36
N PHE A 241 10.32 -18.65 17.13
CA PHE A 241 11.70 -18.83 16.67
C PHE A 241 11.84 -19.98 15.67
N ILE A 242 11.08 -21.07 15.85
CA ILE A 242 11.00 -22.19 14.89
C ILE A 242 10.32 -21.74 13.59
N TYR A 243 9.26 -20.93 13.67
CA TYR A 243 8.58 -20.36 12.50
C TYR A 243 9.52 -19.41 11.74
N ARG A 244 10.26 -18.55 12.46
CA ARG A 244 11.26 -17.62 11.89
C ARG A 244 12.41 -18.36 11.19
N LYS A 245 12.85 -19.49 11.75
CA LYS A 245 13.90 -20.33 11.17
C LYS A 245 13.42 -21.12 9.94
N LYS A 246 12.11 -21.37 9.82
CA LYS A 246 11.49 -21.97 8.62
C LYS A 246 11.41 -20.95 7.48
N THR A 247 11.11 -19.68 7.77
CA THR A 247 11.12 -18.60 6.77
C THR A 247 12.51 -18.25 6.23
N GLU A 248 13.58 -18.45 7.02
CA GLU A 248 14.95 -18.23 6.52
C GLU A 248 15.44 -19.36 5.59
N LYS A 249 14.94 -20.59 5.75
CA LYS A 249 15.31 -21.73 4.87
C LYS A 249 14.60 -21.75 3.52
N VAL A 250 13.62 -20.87 3.30
CA VAL A 250 12.93 -20.71 2.01
C VAL A 250 13.65 -19.71 1.08
N LYS A 251 14.70 -19.02 1.56
CA LYS A 251 15.43 -18.00 0.77
C LYS A 251 16.61 -18.51 -0.08
N GLU A 252 16.87 -19.82 -0.13
CA GLU A 252 17.91 -20.36 -1.01
C GLU A 252 17.33 -21.28 -2.07
N GLY A 253 16.95 -20.68 -3.20
CA GLY A 253 16.62 -21.40 -4.43
C GLY A 253 15.72 -20.64 -5.39
N GLY A 254 16.30 -19.79 -6.23
CA GLY A 254 15.72 -19.34 -7.51
C GLY A 254 14.52 -18.39 -7.45
N SER A 255 14.60 -17.28 -8.18
CA SER A 255 13.52 -16.32 -8.36
C SER A 255 12.30 -16.94 -9.06
N VAL A 256 11.27 -17.24 -8.30
CA VAL A 256 9.89 -17.32 -8.79
C VAL A 256 9.11 -16.27 -7.98
N GLU A 257 8.60 -15.26 -8.68
CA GLU A 257 7.79 -14.21 -8.09
C GLU A 257 6.55 -14.85 -7.47
N ASN A 258 6.38 -14.70 -6.15
CA ASN A 258 5.20 -15.20 -5.48
C ASN A 258 3.97 -14.43 -5.99
N PRO A 259 2.87 -15.11 -6.35
CA PRO A 259 1.61 -14.44 -6.61
C PRO A 259 1.22 -13.53 -5.43
N VAL A 260 0.53 -12.41 -5.70
CA VAL A 260 0.02 -11.54 -4.64
C VAL A 260 -0.90 -12.40 -3.77
N LEU A 261 -0.44 -12.72 -2.56
CA LEU A 261 -1.03 -13.74 -1.68
C LEU A 261 -2.53 -13.51 -1.43
N THR A 262 -2.98 -12.25 -1.45
CA THR A 262 -4.39 -11.87 -1.24
C THR A 262 -5.29 -12.20 -2.42
N ASP A 263 -4.81 -12.06 -3.65
CA ASP A 263 -5.60 -12.34 -4.86
C ASP A 263 -5.78 -13.85 -5.00
N TRP A 264 -4.68 -14.60 -4.89
CA TRP A 264 -4.72 -16.07 -4.87
C TRP A 264 -5.60 -16.63 -3.75
N ALA A 265 -5.53 -16.06 -2.54
CA ALA A 265 -6.38 -16.48 -1.43
C ALA A 265 -7.87 -16.19 -1.67
N TYR A 266 -8.19 -15.07 -2.33
CA TYR A 266 -9.56 -14.75 -2.71
C TYR A 266 -10.09 -15.72 -3.78
N ASP A 267 -9.28 -16.02 -4.80
CA ASP A 267 -9.66 -16.96 -5.86
C ASP A 267 -9.87 -18.37 -5.28
N CYS A 268 -8.98 -18.84 -4.40
CA CYS A 268 -9.17 -20.10 -3.68
C CYS A 268 -10.45 -20.15 -2.83
N TYR A 269 -10.81 -19.02 -2.18
CA TYR A 269 -12.04 -18.90 -1.42
C TYR A 269 -13.28 -18.97 -2.34
N MET A 270 -13.25 -18.29 -3.48
CA MET A 270 -14.34 -18.31 -4.47
C MET A 270 -14.53 -19.69 -5.10
N ASP A 271 -13.42 -20.39 -5.35
CA ASP A 271 -13.41 -21.76 -5.90
C ASP A 271 -13.76 -22.83 -4.85
N GLY A 272 -13.96 -22.46 -3.58
CA GLY A 272 -14.22 -23.38 -2.47
C GLY A 272 -13.08 -24.38 -2.21
N SER A 273 -11.88 -24.10 -2.72
CA SER A 273 -10.71 -24.99 -2.70
C SER A 273 -9.84 -24.76 -1.47
N PHE A 274 -10.45 -24.88 -0.29
CA PHE A 274 -9.78 -24.66 1.01
C PHE A 274 -8.66 -25.67 1.27
N ASP A 275 -8.76 -26.87 0.71
CA ASP A 275 -7.75 -27.91 0.78
C ASP A 275 -6.38 -27.45 0.25
N VAL A 276 -6.39 -26.60 -0.79
CA VAL A 276 -5.17 -26.06 -1.39
C VAL A 276 -4.57 -24.93 -0.54
N LEU A 277 -5.41 -24.08 0.07
CA LEU A 277 -4.95 -23.05 1.01
C LEU A 277 -4.29 -23.64 2.27
N ILE A 278 -4.79 -24.80 2.72
CA ILE A 278 -4.35 -25.46 3.95
C ILE A 278 -3.09 -26.33 3.72
N GLY A 279 -2.89 -26.84 2.50
CA GLY A 279 -1.82 -27.79 2.21
C GLY A 279 -1.95 -29.06 3.05
N ASP A 280 -0.90 -29.46 3.78
CA ASP A 280 -0.89 -30.66 4.63
C ASP A 280 -1.13 -30.39 6.12
N ASP A 281 -1.60 -29.19 6.49
CA ASP A 281 -1.90 -28.86 7.88
C ASP A 281 -3.16 -29.61 8.35
N THR A 282 -2.95 -30.64 9.17
CA THR A 282 -4.00 -31.51 9.69
C THR A 282 -4.88 -30.83 10.73
N GLU A 283 -4.41 -29.77 11.39
CA GLU A 283 -5.19 -29.02 12.37
C GLU A 283 -6.20 -28.12 11.66
N ALA A 284 -5.77 -27.42 10.61
CA ALA A 284 -6.64 -26.58 9.79
C ALA A 284 -7.65 -27.38 8.95
N LYS A 285 -7.31 -28.61 8.50
CA LYS A 285 -8.27 -29.51 7.83
C LYS A 285 -9.42 -29.96 8.73
N ASN A 286 -9.20 -30.01 10.03
CA ASN A 286 -10.21 -30.48 10.99
C ASN A 286 -11.21 -29.37 11.39
N ASP A 287 -10.92 -28.09 11.12
CA ASP A 287 -11.83 -26.96 11.37
C ASP A 287 -11.91 -26.00 10.18
N ILE A 288 -12.38 -26.53 9.05
CA ILE A 288 -12.64 -25.77 7.82
C ILE A 288 -13.61 -24.61 8.09
N SER A 289 -14.56 -24.77 9.00
CA SER A 289 -15.56 -23.73 9.32
C SER A 289 -14.92 -22.49 9.95
N THR A 290 -13.96 -22.68 10.86
CA THR A 290 -13.19 -21.57 11.43
C THR A 290 -12.30 -20.93 10.39
N LEU A 291 -11.68 -21.71 9.50
CA LEU A 291 -10.87 -21.17 8.42
C LEU A 291 -11.69 -20.33 7.44
N GLU A 292 -12.83 -20.83 6.98
CA GLU A 292 -13.72 -20.10 6.08
C GLU A 292 -14.15 -18.77 6.71
N ARG A 293 -14.48 -18.78 8.01
CA ARG A 293 -14.81 -17.58 8.77
C ARG A 293 -13.64 -16.60 8.83
N LEU A 294 -12.43 -17.08 9.12
CA LEU A 294 -11.21 -16.26 9.14
C LEU A 294 -10.91 -15.65 7.77
N LEU A 295 -11.05 -16.42 6.69
CA LEU A 295 -10.91 -15.95 5.31
C LEU A 295 -11.92 -14.87 4.98
N LYS A 296 -13.22 -15.10 5.23
CA LYS A 296 -14.27 -14.09 5.00
C LYS A 296 -13.99 -12.80 5.77
N VAL A 297 -13.61 -12.90 7.04
CA VAL A 297 -13.24 -11.73 7.86
C VAL A 297 -12.00 -11.04 7.28
N GLY A 298 -10.99 -11.79 6.87
CA GLY A 298 -9.79 -11.27 6.21
C GLY A 298 -10.13 -10.49 4.94
N ILE A 299 -10.96 -11.05 4.06
CA ILE A 299 -11.41 -10.41 2.81
C ILE A 299 -12.18 -9.12 3.09
N TRP A 300 -13.02 -9.08 4.13
CA TRP A 300 -13.68 -7.86 4.59
C TRP A 300 -12.70 -6.78 5.09
N CYS A 301 -11.62 -7.19 5.78
CA CYS A 301 -10.63 -6.27 6.33
C CYS A 301 -9.70 -5.67 5.26
N ILE A 302 -9.46 -6.36 4.15
CA ILE A 302 -8.55 -5.90 3.09
C ILE A 302 -9.22 -5.11 1.97
N GLN A 303 -10.55 -4.89 2.03
CA GLN A 303 -11.30 -4.15 1.01
C GLN A 303 -10.62 -2.84 0.61
N GLU A 304 -10.44 -2.60 -0.69
CA GLU A 304 -9.76 -1.40 -1.19
C GLU A 304 -10.47 -0.12 -0.74
N ASP A 305 -11.80 -0.15 -0.68
CA ASP A 305 -12.64 0.92 -0.12
C ASP A 305 -12.76 0.77 1.40
N PRO A 306 -12.17 1.68 2.20
CA PRO A 306 -12.23 1.60 3.65
C PRO A 306 -13.64 1.76 4.23
N SER A 307 -14.58 2.34 3.47
CA SER A 307 -15.99 2.45 3.89
C SER A 307 -16.71 1.10 3.93
N LEU A 308 -16.20 0.12 3.18
CA LEU A 308 -16.69 -1.27 3.20
C LEU A 308 -16.07 -2.09 4.32
N ARG A 309 -14.95 -1.65 4.91
CA ARG A 309 -14.27 -2.40 5.98
C ARG A 309 -15.08 -2.34 7.28
N PRO A 310 -15.31 -3.49 7.95
CA PRO A 310 -15.99 -3.52 9.23
C PRO A 310 -15.14 -2.88 10.34
N THR A 311 -15.81 -2.34 11.36
CA THR A 311 -15.11 -1.85 12.57
C THR A 311 -14.44 -2.99 13.32
N MET A 312 -13.37 -2.72 14.07
CA MET A 312 -12.71 -3.74 14.89
C MET A 312 -13.68 -4.45 15.85
N ARG A 313 -14.66 -3.75 16.41
CA ARG A 313 -15.73 -4.36 17.22
C ARG A 313 -16.52 -5.39 16.43
N LYS A 314 -16.89 -5.06 15.19
CA LYS A 314 -17.64 -5.96 14.31
C LYS A 314 -16.77 -7.14 13.86
N VAL A 315 -15.49 -6.91 13.58
CA VAL A 315 -14.49 -7.96 13.28
C VAL A 315 -14.39 -8.95 14.44
N THR A 316 -14.27 -8.47 15.69
CA THR A 316 -14.24 -9.35 16.87
C THR A 316 -15.52 -10.19 16.98
N GLN A 317 -16.70 -9.58 16.80
CA GLN A 317 -17.97 -10.30 16.82
C GLN A 317 -18.07 -11.37 15.72
N MET A 318 -17.55 -11.08 14.53
CA MET A 318 -17.47 -12.02 13.42
C MET A 318 -16.52 -13.19 13.75
N LEU A 319 -15.34 -12.91 14.31
CA LEU A 319 -14.35 -13.93 14.70
C LEU A 319 -14.85 -14.84 15.84
N GLU A 320 -15.56 -14.28 16.82
CA GLU A 320 -16.16 -15.02 17.93
C GLU A 320 -17.37 -15.87 17.50
N GLY A 321 -17.91 -15.65 16.29
CA GLY A 321 -19.12 -16.32 15.81
C GLY A 321 -20.41 -15.78 16.43
N VAL A 322 -20.36 -14.61 17.06
CA VAL A 322 -21.53 -13.91 17.61
C VAL A 322 -22.41 -13.36 16.49
N VAL A 323 -21.82 -13.07 15.34
CA VAL A 323 -22.53 -12.64 14.13
C VAL A 323 -22.02 -13.41 12.92
N GLU A 324 -22.93 -13.84 12.05
CA GLU A 324 -22.56 -14.44 10.76
C GLU A 324 -21.77 -13.47 9.89
N VAL A 325 -20.82 -14.02 9.14
CA VAL A 325 -19.99 -13.26 8.21
C VAL A 325 -20.59 -13.40 6.81
N PRO A 326 -21.17 -12.33 6.24
CA PRO A 326 -21.69 -12.39 4.88
C PRO A 326 -20.54 -12.56 3.89
N ALA A 327 -20.87 -13.08 2.69
CA ALA A 327 -19.92 -13.10 1.58
C ALA A 327 -19.44 -11.67 1.31
N ALA A 328 -18.11 -11.48 1.28
CA ALA A 328 -17.51 -10.19 1.01
C ALA A 328 -17.51 -9.91 -0.51
N PRO A 329 -17.67 -8.65 -0.94
CA PRO A 329 -17.41 -8.27 -2.33
C PRO A 329 -15.93 -8.48 -2.68
N ASN A 330 -15.61 -8.50 -3.98
CA ASN A 330 -14.22 -8.54 -4.44
C ASN A 330 -13.42 -7.43 -3.72
N PRO A 331 -12.37 -7.76 -2.96
CA PRO A 331 -11.59 -6.78 -2.21
C PRO A 331 -10.89 -5.76 -3.10
N PHE A 332 -10.68 -6.09 -4.38
CA PHE A 332 -10.00 -5.25 -5.36
C PHE A 332 -10.83 -5.15 -6.65
N PRO A 333 -12.03 -4.54 -6.59
CA PRO A 333 -12.94 -4.51 -7.74
C PRO A 333 -12.39 -3.69 -8.91
N TYR A 334 -11.35 -2.89 -8.67
CA TYR A 334 -10.72 -2.01 -9.66
C TYR A 334 -9.35 -2.51 -10.15
N SER A 335 -8.83 -3.62 -9.58
CA SER A 335 -7.62 -4.28 -10.10
C SER A 335 -7.94 -5.41 -11.08
N THR A 336 -9.19 -5.89 -11.13
CA THR A 336 -9.70 -7.01 -11.98
C THR A 336 -8.65 -8.07 -12.26
N ILE A 337 -8.31 -8.81 -11.21
CA ILE A 337 -7.49 -10.02 -11.29
C ILE A 337 -8.35 -11.30 -11.29
N SER A 338 -9.60 -11.26 -10.82
CA SER A 338 -10.44 -12.48 -10.80
C SER A 338 -11.41 -12.55 -11.99
N LYS A 339 -11.44 -13.72 -12.65
CA LYS A 339 -12.26 -14.08 -13.82
C LYS A 339 -13.79 -14.01 -13.62
N TYR A 340 -14.30 -13.37 -12.57
CA TYR A 340 -15.70 -13.46 -12.15
C TYR A 340 -16.52 -12.17 -12.38
N SER A 341 -16.25 -11.42 -13.45
CA SER A 341 -17.20 -10.44 -13.99
C SER A 341 -17.82 -10.95 -15.30
N GLN A 342 -18.82 -11.83 -15.18
CA GLN A 342 -19.84 -11.98 -16.22
C GLN A 342 -21.20 -12.22 -15.59
#